data_AF-A0A919ZFT8-F1
#
_entry.id   AF-A0A919ZFT8-F1
#
_cell.length_a   1.000
_cell.length_b   1.000
_cell.length_c   1.000
_cell.angle_alpha   90.00
_cell.angle_beta   90.00
_cell.angle_gamma   90.00
#
_symmetry.space_group_name_H-M   'P 1'
#
loop_
_entity.id
_entity.type
_entity.pdbx_description
1 polymer ?
#
loop_
_entity_poly.entity_id
_entity_poly.type
_entity_poly.pdbx_seq_one_letter_code
_entity_poly.pdbx_strand_id
1 'polypeptide(L)'
;MLVENNYQYREGAPITEYYYNSGKVLGRLHQISKGYTPIHRRYSFFDKYNALYIDKLIPESFPLLKEKLVELLNTLQGLERSQETFGMNHFDYNDGNYSIDFDTGQITVYDFENSCYCWYMFDLAGLWMSGVGWIQFEPDVGKRKKFMDDYFETVLAGYRSETKIEDSMLDKLPLFIQVNIMENIVDTFEVMHHTGEEPTCDEELSYLIKCLEDDIPYKGFFHQIYSCEEPFEYEERLIASGEKSKNID
;
A
#
# COMPACT_ATOMS: atom_id res chain seq x y z
N MET A 1 9.04 12.83 -22.42
CA MET A 1 8.57 11.84 -21.41
C MET A 1 9.35 12.04 -20.11
N LEU A 2 8.79 11.75 -18.94
CA LEU A 2 9.41 12.01 -17.61
C LEU A 2 10.88 11.56 -17.47
N VAL A 3 11.26 10.47 -18.14
CA VAL A 3 12.65 9.98 -18.24
C VAL A 3 13.59 11.00 -18.91
N GLU A 4 13.13 11.69 -19.95
CA GLU A 4 13.92 12.68 -20.70
C GLU A 4 14.16 13.97 -19.89
N ASN A 5 13.37 14.22 -18.84
CA ASN A 5 13.59 15.33 -17.91
C ASN A 5 14.27 14.87 -16.60
N ASN A 6 14.92 13.69 -16.59
CA ASN A 6 15.50 13.09 -15.39
C ASN A 6 14.52 13.01 -14.20
N TYR A 7 13.23 12.80 -14.50
CA TYR A 7 12.15 12.81 -13.52
C TYR A 7 12.02 14.11 -12.72
N GLN A 8 12.55 15.21 -13.22
CA GLN A 8 12.29 16.53 -12.64
C GLN A 8 10.86 16.94 -13.00
N TYR A 9 9.99 17.02 -12.00
CA TYR A 9 8.61 17.48 -12.19
C TYR A 9 8.54 18.99 -12.39
N ARG A 10 9.52 19.75 -11.88
CA ARG A 10 9.61 21.21 -12.02
C ARG A 10 11.03 21.62 -12.41
N GLU A 11 11.14 22.54 -13.35
CA GLU A 11 12.45 23.02 -13.82
C GLU A 11 13.26 23.63 -12.67
N GLY A 12 14.52 23.20 -12.53
CA GLY A 12 15.43 23.67 -11.49
C GLY A 12 15.13 23.16 -10.08
N ALA A 13 14.15 22.27 -9.91
CA ALA A 13 13.84 21.66 -8.62
C ALA A 13 14.41 20.24 -8.48
N PRO A 14 14.92 19.87 -7.29
CA PRO A 14 15.32 18.49 -7.03
C PRO A 14 14.08 17.60 -6.86
N ILE A 15 14.23 16.30 -7.17
CA ILE A 15 13.17 15.30 -6.96
C ILE A 15 12.69 15.21 -5.50
N THR A 16 13.54 15.59 -4.55
CA THR A 16 13.19 15.66 -3.12
C THR A 16 12.08 16.68 -2.83
N GLU A 17 11.90 17.70 -3.67
CA GLU A 17 10.74 18.60 -3.58
C GLU A 17 9.44 17.82 -3.76
N TYR A 18 9.40 16.91 -4.74
CA TYR A 18 8.24 16.08 -4.97
C TYR A 18 7.99 15.12 -3.79
N TYR A 19 9.03 14.46 -3.25
CA TYR A 19 8.88 13.60 -2.07
C TYR A 19 8.28 14.36 -0.89
N TYR A 20 8.79 15.57 -0.63
CA TYR A 20 8.28 16.46 0.40
C TYR A 20 6.82 16.89 0.12
N ASN A 21 6.51 17.30 -1.10
CA ASN A 21 5.17 17.73 -1.48
C ASN A 21 4.15 16.60 -1.40
N SER A 22 4.52 15.37 -1.79
CA SER A 22 3.68 14.17 -1.67
C SER A 22 3.35 13.88 -0.21
N GLY A 23 4.34 13.94 0.68
CA GLY A 23 4.11 13.82 2.11
C GLY A 23 3.23 14.95 2.65
N LYS A 24 3.48 16.19 2.24
CA LYS A 24 2.72 17.38 2.66
C LYS A 24 1.25 17.28 2.26
N VAL A 25 0.94 16.94 1.02
CA VAL A 25 -0.45 16.79 0.56
C VAL A 25 -1.17 15.69 1.32
N LEU A 26 -0.51 14.54 1.55
CA LEU A 26 -1.08 13.47 2.36
C LEU A 26 -1.31 13.89 3.82
N GLY A 27 -0.36 14.62 4.41
CA GLY A 27 -0.48 15.18 5.76
C GLY A 27 -1.66 16.13 5.88
N ARG A 28 -1.87 16.98 4.87
CA ARG A 28 -3.02 17.89 4.81
C ARG A 28 -4.33 17.13 4.68
N LEU A 29 -4.39 16.09 3.84
CA LEU A 29 -5.57 15.24 3.69
C LEU A 29 -5.94 14.59 5.03
N HIS A 30 -4.96 14.02 5.74
CA HIS A 30 -5.17 13.41 7.05
C HIS A 30 -5.58 14.47 8.09
N GLN A 31 -4.96 15.65 8.11
CA GLN A 31 -5.35 16.73 9.02
C GLN A 31 -6.82 17.14 8.86
N ILE A 32 -7.29 17.25 7.62
CA ILE A 32 -8.70 17.55 7.33
C ILE A 32 -9.59 16.39 7.79
N SER A 33 -9.17 15.15 7.52
CA SER A 33 -9.85 13.93 7.92
C SER A 33 -10.05 13.82 9.44
N LYS A 34 -9.07 14.26 10.25
CA LYS A 34 -9.19 14.29 11.73
C LYS A 34 -10.39 15.11 12.19
N GLY A 35 -10.75 16.18 11.49
CA GLY A 35 -11.91 17.02 11.78
C GLY A 35 -13.19 16.65 11.02
N TYR A 36 -13.14 15.64 10.16
CA TYR A 36 -14.24 15.32 9.25
C TYR A 36 -15.40 14.62 9.96
N THR A 37 -16.58 15.24 9.91
CA THR A 37 -17.83 14.65 10.41
C THR A 37 -18.73 14.31 9.22
N PRO A 38 -18.87 13.04 8.84
CA PRO A 38 -19.65 12.66 7.66
C PRO A 38 -21.16 12.81 7.91
N ILE A 39 -21.89 13.28 6.90
CA ILE A 39 -23.37 13.10 6.85
C ILE A 39 -23.68 11.67 6.39
N HIS A 40 -22.97 11.20 5.37
CA HIS A 40 -23.02 9.82 4.88
C HIS A 40 -21.65 9.18 5.08
N ARG A 41 -21.58 8.23 6.02
CA ARG A 41 -20.32 7.58 6.39
C ARG A 41 -19.96 6.53 5.34
N ARG A 42 -18.74 6.62 4.76
CA ARG A 42 -18.10 5.55 3.99
C ARG A 42 -17.84 4.33 4.89
N TYR A 43 -17.65 3.17 4.28
CA TYR A 43 -17.31 1.95 5.02
C TYR A 43 -16.00 2.12 5.81
N SER A 44 -15.88 1.37 6.90
CA SER A 44 -14.64 1.19 7.63
C SER A 44 -13.92 -0.05 7.13
N PHE A 45 -12.58 -0.05 7.22
CA PHE A 45 -11.73 -1.17 6.84
C PHE A 45 -12.31 -2.57 7.19
N PHE A 46 -12.72 -2.79 8.45
CA PHE A 46 -13.27 -4.10 8.88
C PHE A 46 -14.68 -4.43 8.38
N ASP A 47 -15.40 -3.47 7.80
CA ASP A 47 -16.69 -3.73 7.16
C ASP A 47 -16.46 -4.59 5.90
N LYS A 48 -15.35 -4.37 5.18
CA LYS A 48 -14.92 -5.17 4.02
C LYS A 48 -13.97 -6.30 4.44
N TYR A 49 -12.83 -5.96 5.03
CA TYR A 49 -11.77 -6.92 5.32
C TYR A 49 -12.03 -7.64 6.65
N ASN A 50 -12.56 -8.85 6.57
CA ASN A 50 -12.85 -9.72 7.70
C ASN A 50 -12.63 -11.20 7.34
N ALA A 51 -12.59 -12.07 8.35
CA ALA A 51 -12.31 -13.50 8.15
C ALA A 51 -13.31 -14.21 7.23
N LEU A 52 -14.60 -13.82 7.28
CA LEU A 52 -15.63 -14.41 6.41
C LEU A 52 -15.41 -14.02 4.95
N TYR A 53 -15.00 -12.77 4.71
CA TYR A 53 -14.71 -12.28 3.36
C TYR A 53 -13.47 -12.96 2.77
N ILE A 54 -12.38 -13.08 3.56
CA ILE A 54 -11.17 -13.83 3.16
C ILE A 54 -11.51 -15.29 2.84
N ASP A 55 -12.27 -15.96 3.70
CA ASP A 55 -12.61 -17.37 3.51
C ASP A 55 -13.38 -17.64 2.22
N LYS A 56 -14.29 -16.72 1.85
CA LYS A 56 -15.09 -16.82 0.64
C LYS A 56 -14.31 -16.51 -0.64
N LEU A 57 -13.41 -15.53 -0.56
CA LEU A 57 -12.75 -14.96 -1.73
C LEU A 57 -11.49 -15.74 -2.11
N ILE A 58 -10.65 -16.04 -1.12
CA ILE A 58 -9.35 -16.69 -1.37
C ILE A 58 -9.57 -18.19 -1.66
N PRO A 59 -8.97 -18.74 -2.73
CA PRO A 59 -9.09 -20.17 -3.05
C PRO A 59 -8.64 -21.09 -1.92
N GLU A 60 -9.25 -22.27 -1.80
CA GLU A 60 -8.90 -23.28 -0.79
C GLU A 60 -7.51 -23.88 -1.01
N SER A 61 -6.94 -23.71 -2.20
CA SER A 61 -5.54 -24.04 -2.49
C SER A 61 -4.53 -23.19 -1.71
N PHE A 62 -4.96 -22.10 -1.04
CA PHE A 62 -4.10 -21.23 -0.24
C PHE A 62 -4.49 -21.18 1.25
N PRO A 63 -4.46 -22.32 1.97
CA PRO A 63 -4.87 -22.35 3.38
C PRO A 63 -3.95 -21.53 4.29
N LEU A 64 -2.63 -21.53 4.01
CA LEU A 64 -1.65 -20.75 4.78
C LEU A 64 -1.83 -19.23 4.56
N LEU A 65 -2.10 -18.81 3.32
CA LEU A 65 -2.45 -17.42 3.04
C LEU A 65 -3.68 -16.99 3.85
N LYS A 66 -4.77 -17.77 3.83
CA LYS A 66 -5.99 -17.46 4.62
C LYS A 66 -5.65 -17.28 6.10
N GLU A 67 -4.85 -18.18 6.67
CA GLU A 67 -4.38 -18.09 8.06
C GLU A 67 -3.62 -16.77 8.31
N LYS A 68 -2.61 -16.47 7.49
CA LYS A 68 -1.80 -15.25 7.60
C LYS A 68 -2.62 -13.96 7.48
N LEU A 69 -3.58 -13.92 6.55
CA LEU A 69 -4.45 -12.76 6.39
C LEU A 69 -5.35 -12.55 7.62
N VAL A 70 -5.90 -13.63 8.19
CA VAL A 70 -6.71 -13.56 9.41
C VAL A 70 -5.87 -13.16 10.62
N GLU A 71 -4.64 -13.66 10.76
CA GLU A 71 -3.69 -13.25 11.80
C GLU A 71 -3.37 -11.75 11.71
N LEU A 72 -3.16 -11.24 10.51
CA LEU A 72 -2.91 -9.81 10.26
C LEU A 72 -4.12 -8.96 10.66
N LEU A 73 -5.33 -9.37 10.29
CA LEU A 73 -6.56 -8.69 10.73
C LEU A 73 -6.72 -8.69 12.25
N ASN A 74 -6.45 -9.81 12.92
CA ASN A 74 -6.51 -9.90 14.39
C ASN A 74 -5.49 -8.95 15.05
N THR A 75 -4.29 -8.84 14.48
CA THR A 75 -3.26 -7.89 14.93
C THR A 75 -3.75 -6.45 14.81
N LEU A 76 -4.38 -6.09 13.69
CA LEU A 76 -4.95 -4.76 13.48
C LEU A 76 -6.13 -4.47 14.43
N GLN A 77 -6.97 -5.46 14.75
CA GLN A 77 -8.06 -5.27 15.72
C GLN A 77 -7.55 -4.87 17.10
N GLY A 78 -6.37 -5.35 17.49
CA GLY A 78 -5.73 -4.99 18.76
C GLY A 78 -5.11 -3.59 18.79
N LEU A 79 -5.01 -2.87 17.67
CA LEU A 79 -4.46 -1.53 17.63
C LEU A 79 -5.45 -0.49 18.16
N GLU A 80 -4.95 0.42 19.00
CA GLU A 80 -5.73 1.57 19.45
C GLU A 80 -6.14 2.45 18.26
N ARG A 81 -7.40 2.87 18.29
CA ARG A 81 -7.95 3.83 17.33
C ARG A 81 -8.26 5.11 18.08
N SER A 82 -7.61 6.17 17.65
CA SER A 82 -7.88 7.52 18.11
C SER A 82 -8.08 8.43 16.90
N GLN A 83 -8.58 9.64 17.14
CA GLN A 83 -8.65 10.67 16.12
C GLN A 83 -7.27 10.98 15.51
N GLU A 84 -6.17 10.74 16.24
CA GLU A 84 -4.81 10.98 15.73
C GLU A 84 -4.28 9.85 14.85
N THR A 85 -4.83 8.64 14.96
CA THR A 85 -4.31 7.43 14.29
C THR A 85 -5.26 6.85 13.25
N PHE A 86 -6.55 7.18 13.30
CA PHE A 86 -7.60 6.54 12.52
C PHE A 86 -8.66 7.54 12.02
N GLY A 87 -9.00 7.49 10.74
CA GLY A 87 -9.98 8.37 10.11
C GLY A 87 -10.22 8.04 8.65
N MET A 88 -10.83 8.94 7.89
CA MET A 88 -10.98 8.79 6.44
C MET A 88 -9.61 8.86 5.76
N ASN A 89 -9.27 7.86 4.96
CA ASN A 89 -8.05 7.79 4.15
C ASN A 89 -8.41 7.90 2.66
N HIS A 90 -7.42 8.23 1.83
CA HIS A 90 -7.56 8.05 0.40
C HIS A 90 -7.72 6.56 0.07
N PHE A 91 -6.94 5.72 0.76
CA PHE A 91 -6.88 4.27 0.63
C PHE A 91 -6.28 3.77 -0.69
N ASP A 92 -5.74 4.69 -1.51
CA ASP A 92 -5.03 4.38 -2.76
C ASP A 92 -4.15 5.57 -3.20
N TYR A 93 -3.40 6.15 -2.25
CA TYR A 93 -2.62 7.36 -2.51
C TYR A 93 -1.28 7.02 -3.19
N ASN A 94 -1.23 7.13 -4.51
CA ASN A 94 -0.05 6.85 -5.33
C ASN A 94 0.04 7.79 -6.56
N ASP A 95 1.14 7.74 -7.31
CA ASP A 95 1.45 8.61 -8.46
C ASP A 95 0.59 8.37 -9.71
N GLY A 96 -0.23 7.32 -9.74
CA GLY A 96 -1.35 7.15 -10.67
C GLY A 96 -2.58 8.00 -10.30
N ASN A 97 -2.77 8.31 -9.01
CA ASN A 97 -3.97 8.93 -8.45
C ASN A 97 -3.80 10.40 -8.05
N TYR A 98 -2.73 11.04 -8.51
CA TYR A 98 -2.61 12.49 -8.46
C TYR A 98 -1.82 13.04 -9.64
N SER A 99 -2.04 14.33 -9.93
CA SER A 99 -1.27 15.08 -10.91
C SER A 99 -0.37 16.09 -10.21
N ILE A 100 0.75 16.41 -10.86
CA ILE A 100 1.68 17.44 -10.42
C ILE A 100 1.64 18.57 -11.44
N ASP A 101 1.39 19.79 -10.97
CA ASP A 101 1.59 20.99 -11.76
C ASP A 101 3.10 21.23 -11.92
N PHE A 102 3.60 21.20 -13.16
CA PHE A 102 5.04 21.25 -13.43
C PHE A 102 5.66 22.65 -13.29
N ASP A 103 4.85 23.69 -13.16
CA ASP A 103 5.32 25.06 -12.93
C ASP A 103 5.48 25.34 -11.43
N THR A 104 4.58 24.78 -10.61
CA THR A 104 4.46 25.08 -9.17
C THR A 104 4.85 23.92 -8.25
N GLY A 105 4.91 22.70 -8.77
CA GLY A 105 5.07 21.47 -7.97
C GLY A 105 3.83 21.10 -7.14
N GLN A 106 2.68 21.75 -7.37
CA GLN A 106 1.45 21.49 -6.63
C GLN A 106 0.86 20.14 -7.03
N ILE A 107 0.55 19.32 -6.03
CA ILE A 107 -0.12 18.02 -6.22
C ILE A 107 -1.63 18.19 -6.11
N THR A 108 -2.38 17.62 -7.06
CA THR A 108 -3.84 17.54 -7.02
C THR A 108 -4.26 16.08 -7.01
N VAL A 109 -4.88 15.65 -5.91
CA VAL A 109 -5.32 14.26 -5.69
C VAL A 109 -6.71 14.04 -6.27
N TYR A 110 -6.92 12.88 -6.88
CA TYR A 110 -8.19 12.42 -7.44
C TYR A 110 -8.36 10.91 -7.21
N ASP A 111 -9.48 10.34 -7.66
CA ASP A 111 -9.83 8.92 -7.47
C ASP A 111 -10.08 8.50 -6.00
N PHE A 112 -11.06 9.16 -5.38
CA PHE A 112 -11.51 8.88 -4.01
C PHE A 112 -12.57 7.76 -3.95
N GLU A 113 -12.66 6.88 -4.95
CA GLU A 113 -13.69 5.83 -4.98
C GLU A 113 -13.48 4.79 -3.86
N ASN A 114 -12.21 4.44 -3.61
CA ASN A 114 -11.78 3.47 -2.61
C ASN A 114 -11.70 4.02 -1.18
N SER A 115 -11.87 5.34 -1.00
CA SER A 115 -11.71 5.99 0.30
C SER A 115 -12.58 5.39 1.39
N CYS A 116 -11.94 5.05 2.51
CA CYS A 116 -12.58 4.37 3.64
C CYS A 116 -12.01 4.84 4.98
N TYR A 117 -12.66 4.44 6.08
CA TYR A 117 -12.10 4.66 7.41
C TYR A 117 -11.05 3.59 7.74
N CYS A 118 -9.80 4.01 7.87
CA CYS A 118 -8.63 3.18 8.14
C CYS A 118 -7.61 3.93 9.04
N TRP A 119 -6.51 3.29 9.40
CA TRP A 119 -5.39 3.96 10.04
C TRP A 119 -4.64 4.83 9.04
N TYR A 120 -4.26 6.04 9.44
CA TYR A 120 -3.46 6.96 8.61
C TYR A 120 -2.10 6.39 8.18
N MET A 121 -1.60 5.41 8.92
CA MET A 121 -0.38 4.69 8.57
C MET A 121 -0.54 3.78 7.34
N PHE A 122 -1.78 3.46 6.92
CA PHE A 122 -2.04 2.73 5.69
C PHE A 122 -1.59 3.53 4.46
N ASP A 123 -2.08 4.76 4.30
CA ASP A 123 -1.70 5.62 3.18
C ASP A 123 -0.20 5.99 3.23
N LEU A 124 0.38 6.18 4.42
CA LEU A 124 1.82 6.43 4.57
C LEU A 124 2.67 5.19 4.19
N ALA A 125 2.19 3.99 4.48
CA ALA A 125 2.86 2.76 4.05
C ALA A 125 2.74 2.56 2.53
N GLY A 126 1.60 2.90 1.93
CA GLY A 126 1.44 2.95 0.48
C GLY A 126 2.42 3.95 -0.16
N LEU A 127 2.56 5.14 0.42
CA LEU A 127 3.53 6.12 -0.05
C LEU A 127 4.99 5.65 0.13
N TRP A 128 5.31 4.93 1.21
CA TRP A 128 6.61 4.25 1.34
C TRP A 128 6.81 3.25 0.18
N MET A 129 5.81 2.44 -0.13
CA MET A 129 5.86 1.47 -1.23
C MET A 129 6.06 2.14 -2.59
N SER A 130 5.46 3.31 -2.86
CA SER A 130 5.73 4.08 -4.09
C SER A 130 7.21 4.45 -4.26
N GLY A 131 7.94 4.61 -3.14
CA GLY A 131 9.39 4.87 -3.14
C GLY A 131 10.21 3.78 -3.83
N VAL A 132 9.73 2.53 -3.82
CA VAL A 132 10.41 1.36 -4.40
C VAL A 132 10.66 1.54 -5.90
N GLY A 133 9.71 2.13 -6.63
CA GLY A 133 9.81 2.31 -8.08
C GLY A 133 11.06 3.09 -8.52
N TRP A 134 11.57 3.98 -7.66
CA TRP A 134 12.73 4.82 -7.92
C TRP A 134 14.07 4.09 -7.83
N ILE A 135 14.11 2.91 -7.17
CA ILE A 135 15.35 2.25 -6.80
C ILE A 135 15.31 0.72 -6.98
N GLN A 136 14.23 0.19 -7.56
CA GLN A 136 14.02 -1.25 -7.71
C GLN A 136 15.13 -1.97 -8.49
N PHE A 137 15.72 -1.32 -9.50
CA PHE A 137 16.78 -1.92 -10.31
C PHE A 137 18.19 -1.80 -9.70
N GLU A 138 18.35 -1.25 -8.50
CA GLU A 138 19.66 -1.18 -7.83
C GLU A 138 20.02 -2.55 -7.20
N PRO A 139 21.12 -3.19 -7.60
CA PRO A 139 21.50 -4.51 -7.09
C PRO A 139 21.94 -4.48 -5.62
N ASP A 140 22.52 -3.38 -5.13
CA ASP A 140 23.03 -3.31 -3.77
C ASP A 140 21.91 -3.04 -2.74
N VAL A 141 21.66 -4.02 -1.86
CA VAL A 141 20.65 -3.91 -0.80
C VAL A 141 20.92 -2.75 0.17
N GLY A 142 22.18 -2.41 0.43
CA GLY A 142 22.57 -1.31 1.31
C GLY A 142 22.22 0.05 0.72
N LYS A 143 22.44 0.25 -0.58
CA LYS A 143 22.02 1.45 -1.29
C LYS A 143 20.50 1.57 -1.38
N ARG A 144 19.79 0.46 -1.62
CA ARG A 144 18.32 0.45 -1.60
C ARG A 144 17.78 0.88 -0.23
N LYS A 145 18.31 0.32 0.86
CA LYS A 145 17.94 0.74 2.22
C LYS A 145 18.21 2.23 2.44
N LYS A 146 19.43 2.67 2.13
CA LYS A 146 19.81 4.08 2.29
C LYS A 146 18.89 5.02 1.50
N PHE A 147 18.57 4.67 0.26
CA PHE A 147 17.65 5.46 -0.55
C PHE A 147 16.26 5.53 0.09
N MET A 148 15.70 4.39 0.51
CA MET A 148 14.37 4.35 1.11
C MET A 148 14.31 5.14 2.43
N ASP A 149 15.37 5.09 3.24
CA ASP A 149 15.48 5.90 4.45
C ASP A 149 15.50 7.40 4.13
N ASP A 150 16.37 7.85 3.21
CA ASP A 150 16.49 9.25 2.81
C ASP A 150 15.18 9.77 2.15
N TYR A 151 14.56 8.94 1.30
CA TYR A 151 13.28 9.21 0.64
C TYR A 151 12.16 9.39 1.67
N PHE A 152 11.99 8.41 2.56
CA PHE A 152 10.85 8.42 3.47
C PHE A 152 11.01 9.47 4.57
N GLU A 153 12.22 9.78 5.01
CA GLU A 153 12.47 10.93 5.88
C GLU A 153 12.02 12.25 5.24
N THR A 154 12.26 12.42 3.94
CA THR A 154 11.80 13.60 3.19
C THR A 154 10.27 13.65 3.10
N VAL A 155 9.63 12.51 2.82
CA VAL A 155 8.17 12.36 2.83
C VAL A 155 7.60 12.71 4.21
N LEU A 156 8.17 12.15 5.28
CA LEU A 156 7.73 12.40 6.65
C LEU A 156 7.92 13.86 7.07
N ALA A 157 8.99 14.52 6.62
CA ALA A 157 9.17 15.96 6.83
C ALA A 157 8.04 16.78 6.18
N GLY A 158 7.60 16.38 4.98
CA GLY A 158 6.43 16.95 4.31
C GLY A 158 5.15 16.70 5.11
N TYR A 159 4.88 15.44 5.47
CA TYR A 159 3.70 15.04 6.22
C TYR A 159 3.59 15.76 7.56
N ARG A 160 4.70 15.82 8.30
CA ARG A 160 4.80 16.47 9.62
C ARG A 160 4.62 18.00 9.57
N SER A 161 4.73 18.61 8.39
CA SER A 161 4.46 20.04 8.23
C SER A 161 2.97 20.38 8.30
N GLU A 162 2.08 19.40 8.10
CA GLU A 162 0.63 19.60 8.06
C GLU A 162 -0.10 18.89 9.21
N THR A 163 0.42 17.77 9.71
CA THR A 163 -0.17 17.04 10.84
C THR A 163 0.87 16.26 11.65
N LYS A 164 0.50 15.82 12.86
CA LYS A 164 1.36 15.00 13.71
C LYS A 164 1.13 13.51 13.46
N ILE A 165 2.23 12.75 13.55
CA ILE A 165 2.25 11.30 13.70
C ILE A 165 3.30 10.95 14.76
N GLU A 166 2.90 10.18 15.76
CA GLU A 166 3.77 9.74 16.85
C GLU A 166 4.74 8.66 16.36
N ASP A 167 5.96 8.64 16.91
CA ASP A 167 6.98 7.66 16.55
C ASP A 167 6.50 6.22 16.81
N SER A 168 5.72 6.00 17.86
CA SER A 168 5.13 4.68 18.14
C SER A 168 4.16 4.20 17.05
N MET A 169 3.59 5.11 16.25
CA MET A 169 2.78 4.75 15.07
C MET A 169 3.68 4.49 13.86
N LEU A 170 4.75 5.27 13.69
CA LEU A 170 5.75 5.04 12.64
C LEU A 170 6.48 3.70 12.79
N ASP A 171 6.72 3.25 14.03
CA ASP A 171 7.26 1.92 14.31
C ASP A 171 6.39 0.77 13.75
N LYS A 172 5.13 1.06 13.39
CA LYS A 172 4.20 0.11 12.76
C LYS A 172 4.25 0.14 11.24
N LEU A 173 5.13 0.93 10.62
CA LEU A 173 5.32 0.94 9.17
C LEU A 173 5.47 -0.48 8.57
N PRO A 174 6.29 -1.40 9.13
CA PRO A 174 6.41 -2.76 8.59
C PRO A 174 5.07 -3.53 8.59
N LEU A 175 4.27 -3.34 9.64
CA LEU A 175 2.94 -3.93 9.74
C LEU A 175 2.02 -3.36 8.65
N PHE A 176 1.97 -2.05 8.46
CA PHE A 176 1.10 -1.44 7.45
C PHE A 176 1.55 -1.67 6.02
N ILE A 177 2.83 -1.97 5.78
CA ILE A 177 3.28 -2.50 4.48
C ILE A 177 2.67 -3.88 4.25
N GLN A 178 2.64 -4.78 5.25
CA GLN A 178 1.93 -6.06 5.10
C GLN A 178 0.43 -5.86 4.88
N VAL A 179 -0.19 -4.83 5.48
CA VAL A 179 -1.61 -4.51 5.23
C VAL A 179 -1.84 -4.07 3.78
N ASN A 180 -0.94 -3.26 3.21
CA ASN A 180 -1.00 -2.90 1.78
C ASN A 180 -0.85 -4.16 0.89
N ILE A 181 0.05 -5.09 1.25
CA ILE A 181 0.20 -6.36 0.52
C ILE A 181 -1.07 -7.20 0.62
N MET A 182 -1.66 -7.34 1.81
CA MET A 182 -2.93 -8.05 1.99
C MET A 182 -4.03 -7.42 1.15
N GLU A 183 -4.14 -6.09 1.17
CA GLU A 183 -5.14 -5.35 0.41
C GLU A 183 -5.00 -5.66 -1.08
N ASN A 184 -3.79 -5.58 -1.63
CA ASN A 184 -3.50 -5.87 -3.04
C ASN A 184 -3.81 -7.33 -3.44
N ILE A 185 -3.48 -8.31 -2.60
CA ILE A 185 -3.83 -9.72 -2.83
C ILE A 185 -5.35 -9.89 -2.85
N VAL A 186 -6.04 -9.31 -1.88
CA VAL A 186 -7.50 -9.39 -1.76
C VAL A 186 -8.17 -8.73 -2.97
N ASP A 187 -7.72 -7.55 -3.38
CA ASP A 187 -8.23 -6.84 -4.56
C ASP A 187 -8.03 -7.66 -5.83
N THR A 188 -6.86 -8.28 -6.02
CA THR A 188 -6.56 -9.12 -7.18
C THR A 188 -7.54 -10.29 -7.31
N PHE A 189 -7.81 -11.02 -6.22
CA PHE A 189 -8.82 -12.08 -6.23
C PHE A 189 -10.25 -11.54 -6.38
N GLU A 190 -10.56 -10.36 -5.82
CA GLU A 190 -11.87 -9.70 -5.98
C GLU A 190 -12.13 -9.33 -7.44
N VAL A 191 -11.14 -8.80 -8.14
CA VAL A 191 -11.22 -8.51 -9.58
C VAL A 191 -11.49 -9.78 -10.37
N MET A 192 -10.72 -10.85 -10.17
CA MET A 192 -10.93 -12.14 -10.84
C MET A 192 -12.35 -12.68 -10.59
N HIS A 193 -12.84 -12.58 -9.35
CA HIS A 193 -14.18 -13.01 -8.99
C HIS A 193 -15.26 -12.20 -9.73
N HIS A 194 -15.12 -10.87 -9.78
CA HIS A 194 -16.09 -9.98 -10.42
C HIS A 194 -16.08 -10.07 -11.96
N THR A 195 -14.93 -10.33 -12.58
CA THR A 195 -14.82 -10.53 -14.04
C THR A 195 -15.27 -11.92 -14.47
N GLY A 196 -15.41 -12.86 -13.53
CA GLY A 196 -15.71 -14.26 -13.80
C GLY A 196 -14.53 -15.00 -14.42
N GLU A 197 -13.32 -14.48 -14.25
CA GLU A 197 -12.08 -15.14 -14.64
C GLU A 197 -11.83 -16.32 -13.70
N GLU A 198 -11.25 -17.39 -14.24
CA GLU A 198 -10.77 -18.48 -13.40
C GLU A 198 -9.62 -17.93 -12.55
N PRO A 199 -9.62 -18.14 -11.22
CA PRO A 199 -8.55 -17.64 -10.37
C PRO A 199 -7.19 -18.13 -10.88
N THR A 200 -6.27 -17.20 -11.09
CA THR A 200 -4.87 -17.48 -11.42
C THR A 200 -3.94 -16.90 -10.36
N CYS A 201 -2.72 -17.41 -10.30
CA CYS A 201 -1.68 -16.87 -9.43
C CYS A 201 -0.40 -16.72 -10.26
N ASP A 202 -0.29 -15.56 -10.91
CA ASP A 202 0.87 -15.16 -11.69
C ASP A 202 2.10 -14.93 -10.80
N GLU A 203 3.22 -14.56 -11.41
CA GLU A 203 4.50 -14.41 -10.74
C GLU A 203 4.50 -13.33 -9.65
N GLU A 204 3.82 -12.19 -9.90
CA GLU A 204 3.75 -11.10 -8.93
C GLU A 204 2.84 -11.46 -7.74
N LEU A 205 1.65 -12.01 -7.99
CA LEU A 205 0.76 -12.46 -6.92
C LEU A 205 1.42 -13.57 -6.11
N SER A 206 2.11 -14.50 -6.77
CA SER A 206 2.85 -15.58 -6.10
C SER A 206 3.96 -15.04 -5.21
N TYR A 207 4.67 -14.00 -5.64
CA TYR A 207 5.70 -13.33 -4.85
C TYR A 207 5.12 -12.67 -3.59
N LEU A 208 4.00 -11.98 -3.72
CA LEU A 208 3.30 -11.35 -2.59
C LEU A 208 2.84 -12.38 -1.56
N ILE A 209 2.19 -13.45 -2.03
CA ILE A 209 1.75 -14.57 -1.19
C ILE A 209 2.97 -15.18 -0.51
N LYS A 210 4.07 -15.42 -1.23
CA LYS A 210 5.30 -15.98 -0.66
C LYS A 210 5.86 -15.11 0.45
N CYS A 211 5.86 -13.78 0.27
CA CYS A 211 6.33 -12.87 1.30
C CYS A 211 5.47 -12.92 2.57
N LEU A 212 4.15 -13.02 2.45
CA LEU A 212 3.27 -13.15 3.62
C LEU A 212 3.39 -14.50 4.32
N GLU A 213 3.43 -15.60 3.56
CA GLU A 213 3.53 -16.96 4.10
C GLU A 213 4.83 -17.17 4.89
N ASP A 214 5.93 -16.62 4.40
CA ASP A 214 7.27 -16.75 5.00
C ASP A 214 7.62 -15.60 5.97
N ASP A 215 6.67 -14.72 6.30
CA ASP A 215 6.89 -13.54 7.16
C ASP A 215 8.04 -12.63 6.69
N ILE A 216 8.22 -12.51 5.37
CA ILE A 216 9.27 -11.68 4.75
C ILE A 216 8.81 -10.21 4.74
N PRO A 217 9.51 -9.31 5.43
CA PRO A 217 9.08 -7.92 5.56
C PRO A 217 9.35 -7.11 4.27
N TYR A 218 8.73 -5.93 4.19
CA TYR A 218 8.99 -4.94 3.13
C TYR A 218 8.79 -5.47 1.69
N LYS A 219 7.76 -6.30 1.44
CA LYS A 219 7.52 -6.96 0.13
C LYS A 219 8.80 -7.67 -0.37
N GLY A 220 9.56 -8.30 0.53
CA GLY A 220 10.83 -8.95 0.17
C GLY A 220 11.93 -8.03 -0.34
N PHE A 221 11.71 -6.71 -0.41
CA PHE A 221 12.60 -5.79 -1.11
C PHE A 221 14.03 -5.90 -0.60
N PHE A 222 14.24 -5.94 0.72
CA PHE A 222 15.59 -6.07 1.29
C PHE A 222 16.04 -7.51 1.57
N HIS A 223 15.32 -8.50 1.06
CA HIS A 223 15.54 -9.92 1.32
C HIS A 223 16.20 -10.61 0.12
N GLN A 224 16.82 -11.78 0.36
CA GLN A 224 17.50 -12.58 -0.67
C GLN A 224 16.56 -13.15 -1.75
N ILE A 225 15.25 -13.12 -1.53
CA ILE A 225 14.24 -13.51 -2.53
C ILE A 225 14.09 -12.46 -3.65
N TYR A 226 14.54 -11.22 -3.41
CA TYR A 226 14.41 -10.14 -4.37
C TYR A 226 15.47 -10.21 -5.46
N SER A 227 15.04 -10.19 -6.72
CA SER A 227 15.89 -9.98 -7.90
C SER A 227 15.73 -8.54 -8.40
N CYS A 228 16.84 -7.85 -8.69
CA CYS A 228 16.78 -6.55 -9.36
C CYS A 228 16.67 -6.67 -10.89
N GLU A 229 16.88 -7.87 -11.44
CA GLU A 229 16.70 -8.16 -12.87
C GLU A 229 15.22 -8.45 -13.18
N GLU A 230 14.55 -9.14 -12.26
CA GLU A 230 13.13 -9.52 -12.31
C GLU A 230 12.44 -9.13 -10.97
N PRO A 231 12.17 -7.83 -10.74
CA PRO A 231 11.61 -7.36 -9.48
C PRO A 231 10.25 -7.97 -9.16
N PHE A 232 10.11 -8.50 -7.95
CA PHE A 232 8.84 -9.02 -7.41
C PHE A 232 8.23 -10.19 -8.18
N GLU A 233 9.05 -10.96 -8.92
CA GLU A 233 8.62 -12.18 -9.59
C GLU A 233 8.95 -13.42 -8.74
N TYR A 234 8.02 -14.38 -8.70
CA TYR A 234 8.21 -15.70 -8.11
C TYR A 234 7.55 -16.79 -8.98
N GLU A 235 7.85 -18.06 -8.71
CA GLU A 235 7.27 -19.16 -9.49
C GLU A 235 5.73 -19.14 -9.44
N GLU A 236 5.07 -19.21 -10.61
CA GLU A 236 3.61 -19.30 -10.72
C GLU A 236 3.04 -20.46 -9.88
N ARG A 237 1.87 -20.26 -9.28
CA ARG A 237 1.19 -21.30 -8.48
C ARG A 237 -0.06 -21.79 -9.19
N LEU A 238 -0.20 -23.11 -9.30
CA LEU A 238 -1.41 -23.73 -9.84
C LEU A 238 -2.55 -23.69 -8.83
N ILE A 239 -3.69 -23.14 -9.24
CA ILE A 239 -4.95 -23.19 -8.49
C ILE A 239 -5.74 -24.40 -9.00
N ALA A 240 -6.18 -25.27 -8.09
CA ALA A 240 -6.85 -26.51 -8.48
C ALA A 240 -8.23 -26.23 -9.12
N SER A 241 -8.44 -26.74 -10.32
CA SER A 241 -9.68 -26.57 -11.09
C SER A 241 -10.83 -27.40 -10.50
N GLY A 242 -11.50 -26.82 -9.51
CA GLY A 242 -12.72 -27.40 -8.89
C GLY A 242 -13.50 -26.45 -7.99
N GLU A 243 -13.00 -25.24 -7.75
CA GLU A 243 -13.52 -24.33 -6.75
C GLU A 243 -14.45 -23.31 -7.42
N LYS A 244 -15.73 -23.70 -7.60
CA LYS A 244 -16.77 -22.72 -7.91
C LYS A 244 -16.90 -21.76 -6.72
N SER A 245 -16.39 -20.55 -6.89
CA SER A 245 -16.61 -19.42 -6.00
C SER A 245 -18.11 -19.29 -5.72
N LYS A 246 -18.48 -19.28 -4.44
CA LYS A 246 -19.88 -19.07 -4.02
C LYS A 246 -20.19 -17.58 -4.20
N ASN A 247 -21.22 -17.27 -4.99
CA ASN A 247 -21.70 -15.92 -5.26
C ASN A 247 -21.64 -14.99 -4.04
N ILE A 248 -20.97 -13.85 -4.21
CA ILE A 248 -20.94 -12.74 -3.26
C ILE A 248 -22.14 -11.83 -3.62
N ASP A 249 -23.14 -11.75 -2.73
CA ASP A 249 -24.22 -10.74 -2.76
C ASP A 249 -23.80 -9.53 -1.90
#